data_AF-A0A958HU35-F1
#
_entry.id   AF-A0A958HU35-F1
#
_cell.length_a   1.000
_cell.length_b   1.000
_cell.length_c   1.000
_cell.angle_alpha   90.00
_cell.angle_beta   90.00
_cell.angle_gamma   90.00
#
_symmetry.space_group_name_H-M   'P 1'
#
loop_
_entity.id
_entity.type
_entity.pdbx_description
1 polymer ?
#
loop_
_entity_poly.entity_id
_entity_poly.type
_entity_poly.pdbx_seq_one_letter_code
_entity_poly.pdbx_strand_id
1 'polypeptide(L)'
;MDPIGAIFASIVDVISNPISQRFADVTGTQIQSVLVEHQGIQVPYSYQLWKIQPKSVCHSYGNNVEDFSRCTVAAKSMFTEAC
;
A
#
# COMPACT_ATOMS: atom_id res chain seq x y z
N MET A 1 -12.78 30.98 27.73
CA MET A 1 -12.64 29.89 26.75
C MET A 1 -14.03 29.63 26.22
N ASP A 2 -14.35 30.20 25.06
CA ASP A 2 -15.74 30.22 24.58
C ASP A 2 -16.16 28.80 24.19
N PRO A 3 -17.20 28.23 24.83
CA PRO A 3 -17.61 26.84 24.63
C PRO A 3 -18.04 26.55 23.19
N ILE A 4 -18.43 27.60 22.46
CA ILE A 4 -18.79 27.55 21.05
C ILE A 4 -17.54 27.38 20.14
N GLY A 5 -16.38 27.92 20.51
CA GLY A 5 -15.16 27.75 19.72
C GLY A 5 -14.61 26.31 19.73
N ALA A 6 -14.80 25.60 20.85
CA ALA A 6 -14.33 24.22 21.00
C ALA A 6 -15.09 23.22 20.13
N ILE A 7 -16.41 23.40 19.97
CA ILE A 7 -17.22 22.56 19.10
C ILE A 7 -16.87 22.78 17.61
N PHE A 8 -16.60 24.01 17.18
CA PHE A 8 -16.18 24.27 15.80
C PHE A 8 -14.82 23.66 15.48
N ALA A 9 -13.85 23.73 16.40
CA ALA A 9 -12.56 23.07 16.23
C ALA A 9 -12.71 21.55 16.08
N SER A 10 -13.57 20.92 16.91
CA SER A 10 -13.81 19.48 16.83
C SER A 10 -14.48 19.03 15.52
N ILE A 11 -15.37 19.85 14.95
CA ILE A 11 -16.03 19.56 13.67
C ILE A 11 -15.03 19.67 12.52
N VAL A 12 -14.17 20.69 12.53
CA VAL A 12 -13.13 20.86 11.51
C VAL A 12 -12.14 19.70 11.53
N ASP A 13 -11.74 19.23 12.71
CA ASP A 13 -10.80 18.10 12.85
C ASP A 13 -11.39 16.78 12.32
N VAL A 14 -12.68 16.53 12.61
CA VAL A 14 -13.41 15.33 12.16
C VAL A 14 -13.56 15.28 10.63
N ILE A 15 -13.64 16.42 9.96
CA ILE A 15 -13.77 16.49 8.50
C ILE A 15 -12.39 16.46 7.82
N SER A 16 -11.35 17.01 8.46
CA SER A 16 -10.01 17.18 7.87
C SER A 16 -9.18 15.89 7.85
N ASN A 17 -9.31 15.04 8.88
CA ASN A 17 -8.59 13.77 8.97
C ASN A 17 -8.96 12.74 7.88
N PRO A 18 -10.25 12.47 7.61
CA PRO A 18 -10.62 11.48 6.58
C PRO A 18 -10.32 11.98 5.16
N ILE A 19 -10.35 13.30 4.91
CA ILE A 19 -10.03 13.86 3.58
C ILE A 19 -8.54 13.70 3.28
N SER A 20 -7.66 14.02 4.22
CA SER A 20 -6.21 13.89 4.01
C SER A 20 -5.78 12.43 3.84
N GLN A 21 -6.38 11.48 4.58
CA GLN A 21 -6.17 10.04 4.37
C GLN A 21 -6.69 9.56 3.00
N ARG A 22 -7.90 9.95 2.59
CA ARG A 22 -8.44 9.65 1.25
C ARG A 22 -7.60 10.27 0.14
N PHE A 23 -7.09 11.50 0.31
CA PHE A 23 -6.21 12.13 -0.66
C PHE A 23 -4.85 11.42 -0.74
N ALA A 24 -4.26 10.99 0.38
CA ALA A 24 -3.03 10.22 0.37
C ALA A 24 -3.20 8.87 -0.33
N ASP A 25 -4.33 8.20 -0.13
CA ASP A 25 -4.70 6.97 -0.84
C ASP A 25 -4.97 7.19 -2.33
N VAL A 26 -5.66 8.28 -2.71
CA VAL A 26 -5.96 8.62 -4.11
C VAL A 26 -4.72 9.11 -4.86
N THR A 27 -3.84 9.87 -4.20
CA THR A 27 -2.59 10.34 -4.80
C THR A 27 -1.49 9.30 -4.73
N GLY A 28 -1.58 8.30 -3.85
CA GLY A 28 -0.55 7.29 -3.64
C GLY A 28 0.74 7.88 -3.04
N THR A 29 0.69 9.02 -2.37
CA THR A 29 1.91 9.74 -1.92
C THR A 29 2.70 9.02 -0.83
N GLN A 30 2.10 8.05 -0.13
CA GLN A 30 2.76 7.22 0.87
C GLN A 30 3.12 5.85 0.29
N ILE A 31 4.18 5.23 0.83
CA ILE A 31 4.54 3.85 0.48
C ILE A 31 3.49 2.93 1.10
N GLN A 32 2.78 2.21 0.24
CA GLN A 32 1.82 1.18 0.62
C GLN A 32 2.47 -0.19 0.44
N SER A 33 2.36 -1.06 1.45
CA SER A 33 2.81 -2.45 1.37
C SER A 33 1.61 -3.38 1.23
N VAL A 34 1.66 -4.25 0.22
CA VAL A 34 0.58 -5.15 -0.14
C VAL A 34 1.07 -6.58 -0.09
N LEU A 35 0.20 -7.49 0.34
CA LEU A 35 0.37 -8.93 0.23
C LEU A 35 -0.79 -9.48 -0.59
N VAL A 36 -0.50 -10.03 -1.77
CA VAL A 36 -1.50 -10.63 -2.65
C VAL A 36 -1.24 -12.11 -2.77
N GLU A 37 -2.25 -12.94 -2.57
CA GLU A 37 -2.16 -14.37 -2.85
C GLU A 37 -2.41 -14.60 -4.35
N HIS A 38 -1.46 -15.25 -5.03
CA HIS A 38 -1.57 -15.65 -6.43
C HIS A 38 -1.14 -17.10 -6.58
N GLN A 39 -2.04 -17.97 -7.07
CA GLN A 39 -1.76 -19.41 -7.28
C GLN A 39 -1.22 -20.11 -6.01
N GLY A 40 -1.73 -19.74 -4.83
CA GLY A 40 -1.30 -20.26 -3.54
C GLY A 40 0.09 -19.76 -3.07
N ILE A 41 0.64 -18.74 -3.73
CA ILE A 41 1.89 -18.09 -3.34
C ILE A 41 1.60 -16.66 -2.91
N GLN A 42 2.09 -16.28 -1.74
CA GLN A 42 1.99 -14.92 -1.24
C GLN A 42 3.03 -14.02 -1.93
N VAL A 43 2.57 -13.01 -2.66
CA VAL A 43 3.38 -12.04 -3.41
C VAL A 43 3.37 -10.69 -2.66
N PRO A 44 4.38 -10.41 -1.81
CA PRO A 44 4.53 -9.11 -1.19
C PRO A 44 5.15 -8.12 -2.18
N TYR A 45 4.63 -6.90 -2.21
CA TYR A 45 5.24 -5.78 -2.91
C TYR A 45 4.85 -4.46 -2.26
N SER A 46 5.59 -3.39 -2.57
CA SER A 46 5.22 -2.04 -2.14
C SER A 46 5.07 -1.13 -3.35
N TYR A 47 4.21 -0.13 -3.24
CA TYR A 47 4.02 0.88 -4.28
C TYR A 47 3.86 2.27 -3.68
N GLN A 48 4.16 3.28 -4.49
CA GLN A 48 3.93 4.70 -4.20
C GLN A 48 3.67 5.39 -5.55
N LEU A 49 2.75 6.35 -5.58
CA LEU A 49 2.31 7.07 -6.77
C LEU A 49 1.93 6.09 -7.89
N TRP A 50 1.22 5.02 -7.54
CA TRP A 50 0.80 3.94 -8.44
C TRP A 50 1.96 3.19 -9.12
N LYS A 51 3.18 3.39 -8.65
CA LYS A 51 4.40 2.76 -9.17
C LYS A 51 4.94 1.77 -8.16
N ILE A 52 5.21 0.55 -8.61
CA ILE A 52 5.89 -0.47 -7.80
C ILE A 52 7.27 0.05 -7.38
N GLN A 53 7.56 -0.04 -6.09
CA GLN A 53 8.84 0.35 -5.52
C GLN A 53 9.96 -0.58 -6.02
N PRO A 54 11.13 -0.07 -6.44
CA PRO A 54 12.25 -0.89 -6.86
C PRO A 54 12.63 -1.91 -5.78
N LYS A 55 12.89 -3.16 -6.19
CA LYS A 55 13.30 -4.26 -5.31
C LYS A 55 12.32 -4.59 -4.17
N SER A 56 11.08 -4.13 -4.23
CA SER A 56 10.06 -4.43 -3.20
C SER A 56 9.38 -5.78 -3.42
N VAL A 57 9.19 -6.19 -4.67
CA VAL A 57 8.52 -7.44 -5.03
C VAL A 57 9.31 -8.64 -4.49
N CYS A 58 8.64 -9.49 -3.72
CA CYS A 58 9.21 -10.70 -3.12
C CYS A 58 10.42 -10.46 -2.19
N HIS A 59 10.67 -9.23 -1.75
CA HIS A 59 11.87 -8.87 -0.99
C HIS A 59 12.05 -9.69 0.29
N SER A 60 10.95 -9.98 0.99
CA SER A 60 10.96 -10.77 2.23
C SER A 60 11.49 -12.20 2.06
N TYR A 61 11.46 -12.74 0.84
CA TYR A 61 12.00 -14.07 0.53
C TYR A 61 13.50 -14.05 0.17
N GLY A 62 14.17 -12.89 0.18
CA GLY A 62 15.55 -12.76 -0.30
C GLY A 62 16.60 -13.64 0.40
N ASN A 63 16.30 -14.15 1.60
CA ASN A 63 17.16 -15.09 2.33
C ASN A 63 17.04 -16.54 1.84
N ASN A 64 15.99 -16.89 1.10
CA ASN A 64 15.79 -18.20 0.50
C ASN A 64 15.61 -18.09 -1.02
N VAL A 65 16.61 -18.55 -1.77
CA VAL A 65 16.63 -18.47 -3.24
C VAL A 65 15.46 -19.22 -3.87
N GLU A 66 15.05 -20.35 -3.31
CA GLU A 66 13.93 -21.14 -3.84
C GLU A 66 12.61 -20.39 -3.68
N ASP A 67 12.32 -19.89 -2.48
CA ASP A 67 11.09 -19.13 -2.22
C ASP A 67 11.07 -17.82 -3.01
N PHE A 68 12.22 -17.15 -3.13
CA PHE A 68 12.36 -15.95 -3.96
C PHE A 68 12.06 -16.24 -5.44
N SER A 69 12.58 -17.35 -5.97
CA SER A 69 12.31 -17.77 -7.34
C SER A 69 10.83 -18.11 -7.55
N ARG A 70 10.23 -18.90 -6.66
CA ARG A 70 8.79 -19.24 -6.72
C ARG A 70 7.91 -18.00 -6.66
N CYS A 71 8.20 -17.08 -5.74
CA CYS A 71 7.47 -15.82 -5.62
C CYS A 71 7.62 -14.94 -6.86
N THR A 72 8.82 -14.79 -7.42
CA THR A 72 9.02 -13.94 -8.60
C THR A 72 8.35 -14.49 -9.86
N VAL A 73 8.25 -15.81 -10.02
CA VAL A 73 7.45 -16.44 -11.08
C VAL A 73 5.96 -16.15 -10.90
N ALA A 74 5.42 -16.32 -9.68
CA ALA A 74 4.03 -16.00 -9.37
C ALA A 74 3.73 -14.51 -9.59
N ALA A 75 4.61 -13.61 -9.13
CA ALA A 75 4.50 -12.18 -9.32
C ALA A 75 4.46 -11.80 -10.80
N LYS A 76 5.30 -12.42 -11.63
CA LYS A 76 5.30 -12.20 -13.08
C LYS A 76 3.94 -12.58 -13.70
N SER A 77 3.38 -13.74 -13.34
CA SER A 77 2.05 -14.16 -13.80
C SER A 77 0.99 -13.14 -13.37
N MET A 78 0.95 -12.82 -12.08
CA MET A 78 0.00 -11.88 -11.48
C MET A 78 0.00 -10.52 -12.18
N PHE A 79 1.18 -9.89 -12.36
CA PHE A 79 1.27 -8.59 -13.03
C PHE A 79 0.95 -8.65 -14.52
N THR A 80 1.19 -9.79 -15.19
CA THR A 80 0.80 -9.99 -16.60
C THR A 80 -0.70 -10.16 -16.76
N GLU A 81 -1.38 -10.74 -15.78
CA GLU A 81 -2.84 -10.87 -15.78
C GLU A 81 -3.55 -9.56 -15.45
N ALA A 82 -2.91 -8.69 -14.66
CA ALA A 82 -3.46 -7.42 -14.22
C ALA A 82 -3.28 -6.24 -15.20
N CYS A 83 -2.42 -6.37 -16.22
CA CYS A 83 -2.05 -5.31 -17.16
C CYS A 83 -2.08 -5.81 -18.60
#